data_AF-A0A962C2K2-F1
#
_entry.id   AF-A0A962C2K2-F1
#
_cell.length_a   1.000
_cell.length_b   1.000
_cell.length_c   1.000
_cell.angle_alpha   90.00
_cell.angle_beta   90.00
_cell.angle_gamma   90.00
#
_symmetry.space_group_name_H-M   'P 1'
#
loop_
_entity.id
_entity.type
_entity.pdbx_description
1 polymer ?
#
loop_
_entity_poly.entity_id
_entity_poly.type
_entity_poly.pdbx_seq_one_letter_code
_entity_poly.pdbx_strand_id
1 'polypeptide(L)'
;LASIMGTTGAAMLLIRPLLRANDERRHNAHVVVFFIFIVCNIAGSLTPLGDPPLFLGFLKGVDFFWTASHLWPETVGLIVLLLAGFYVLDRWLYRHDHARRPDPTPDTRGIAIDGARNFVLLAAIVGLVLLSGMWKSDLTFELYGTHLGLPGLIRDLGMIVVILISLVITPSSAHAGNQFSWGPMQEVAKLFAGIFITIIPMIAMLQVGMDGPFSAVVGAVTDANGQANPMAYFWATGLLSSALDNAPTYLVFFNTAGGDANVLMGSQAPVLAAISAGAVFMGALTYIGNAPNLMVTAIAIERGVRMPSFFGYMLWSCGILLPLFALSSWVFVG
;
A
#
# COMPACT_ATOMS: atom_id res chain seq x y z
N LEU A 1 10.23 2.74 -6.48
CA LEU A 1 10.15 3.66 -5.33
C LEU A 1 9.17 3.16 -4.28
N ALA A 2 7.87 3.04 -4.59
CA ALA A 2 6.87 2.54 -3.63
C ALA A 2 7.29 1.21 -2.98
N SER A 3 7.62 0.17 -3.76
CA SER A 3 8.15 -1.10 -3.23
C SER A 3 9.52 -1.06 -2.51
N ILE A 4 10.13 0.11 -2.28
CA ILE A 4 11.41 0.23 -1.57
C ILE A 4 11.24 1.06 -0.29
N MET A 5 10.44 2.12 -0.35
CA MET A 5 10.28 3.09 0.75
C MET A 5 8.84 3.25 1.24
N GLY A 6 7.93 2.39 0.78
CA GLY A 6 6.49 2.45 1.04
C GLY A 6 5.72 3.33 0.05
N THR A 7 4.48 2.97 -0.21
CA THR A 7 3.49 3.76 -0.98
C THR A 7 3.33 5.17 -0.39
N THR A 8 3.23 5.30 0.93
CA THR A 8 3.17 6.60 1.63
C THR A 8 4.44 7.43 1.40
N GLY A 9 5.62 6.84 1.59
CA GLY A 9 6.89 7.54 1.41
C GLY A 9 7.10 8.01 -0.04
N ALA A 10 6.83 7.13 -1.01
CA ALA A 10 6.90 7.47 -2.42
C ALA A 10 5.87 8.53 -2.82
N ALA A 11 4.64 8.43 -2.32
CA ALA A 11 3.57 9.39 -2.60
C ALA A 11 3.94 10.79 -2.10
N MET A 12 4.39 10.91 -0.84
CA MET A 12 4.75 12.21 -0.24
C MET A 12 5.95 12.87 -0.93
N LEU A 13 6.90 12.06 -1.42
CA LEU A 13 8.06 12.55 -2.16
C LEU A 13 7.67 13.06 -3.56
N LEU A 14 6.79 12.36 -4.27
CA LEU A 14 6.52 12.61 -5.69
C LEU A 14 5.33 13.54 -5.96
N ILE A 15 4.34 13.62 -5.06
CA ILE A 15 3.08 14.35 -5.35
C ILE A 15 3.31 15.85 -5.55
N ARG A 16 4.14 16.50 -4.73
CA ARG A 16 4.36 17.96 -4.82
C ARG A 16 5.10 18.35 -6.10
N PRO A 17 6.21 17.68 -6.50
CA PRO A 17 6.82 17.89 -7.82
C PRO A 17 5.85 17.62 -8.98
N LEU A 18 5.06 16.55 -8.90
CA LEU A 18 4.08 16.20 -9.93
C LEU A 18 3.03 17.29 -10.12
N LEU A 19 2.47 17.81 -9.02
CA LEU A 19 1.48 18.88 -9.05
C LEU A 19 2.06 20.16 -9.63
N ARG A 20 3.30 20.51 -9.24
CA ARG A 20 4.00 21.68 -9.78
C ARG A 20 4.27 21.55 -11.27
N ALA A 21 4.66 20.38 -11.75
CA ALA A 21 4.87 20.14 -13.19
C ALA A 21 3.57 20.19 -14.02
N ASN A 22 2.41 20.30 -13.38
CA ASN A 22 1.09 20.27 -14.03
C ASN A 22 0.18 21.44 -13.59
N ASP A 23 0.71 22.49 -12.96
CA ASP A 23 -0.08 23.60 -12.43
C ASP A 23 -0.56 24.58 -13.51
N GLU A 24 0.16 24.69 -14.64
CA GLU A 24 -0.25 25.45 -15.82
C GLU A 24 -1.46 24.85 -16.57
N ARG A 25 -1.80 23.59 -16.28
CA ARG A 25 -2.83 22.82 -17.01
C ARG A 25 -4.21 23.02 -16.40
N ARG A 26 -5.24 23.11 -17.25
CA ARG A 26 -6.63 23.25 -16.78
C ARG A 26 -7.18 21.93 -16.25
N HIS A 27 -6.81 20.83 -16.91
CA HIS A 27 -7.22 19.47 -16.56
C HIS A 27 -6.02 18.71 -16.01
N ASN A 28 -5.97 18.53 -14.69
CA ASN A 28 -4.88 17.83 -14.01
C ASN A 28 -5.39 16.82 -12.94
N ALA A 29 -6.71 16.70 -12.75
CA ALA A 29 -7.28 15.74 -11.82
C ALA A 29 -6.93 14.28 -12.18
N HIS A 30 -6.93 13.94 -13.47
CA HIS A 30 -6.57 12.58 -13.93
C HIS A 30 -5.11 12.22 -13.63
N VAL A 31 -4.20 13.20 -13.63
CA VAL A 31 -2.80 13.00 -13.22
C VAL A 31 -2.73 12.50 -11.78
N VAL A 32 -3.51 13.11 -10.89
CA VAL A 32 -3.58 12.70 -9.48
C VAL A 32 -4.29 11.35 -9.33
N VAL A 33 -5.37 11.11 -10.08
CA VAL A 33 -6.11 9.83 -10.06
C VAL A 33 -5.20 8.65 -10.47
N PHE A 34 -4.48 8.76 -11.60
CA PHE A 34 -3.56 7.70 -12.02
C PHE A 34 -2.34 7.58 -11.10
N PHE A 35 -1.90 8.68 -10.49
CA PHE A 35 -0.88 8.63 -9.45
C PHE A 35 -1.33 7.80 -8.25
N ILE A 36 -2.59 7.94 -7.83
CA ILE A 36 -3.17 7.11 -6.75
C ILE A 36 -3.19 5.64 -7.17
N PHE A 37 -3.65 5.32 -8.38
CA PHE A 37 -3.72 3.93 -8.85
C PHE A 37 -2.34 3.26 -8.84
N ILE A 38 -1.33 3.95 -9.34
CA ILE A 38 0.02 3.39 -9.54
C ILE A 38 0.85 3.52 -8.27
N VAL A 39 1.11 4.74 -7.82
CA VAL A 39 2.13 5.02 -6.78
C VAL A 39 1.61 4.72 -5.38
N CYS A 40 0.34 5.03 -5.11
CA CYS A 40 -0.24 4.81 -3.78
C CYS A 40 -0.71 3.37 -3.55
N ASN A 41 -0.74 2.51 -4.58
CA ASN A 41 -1.29 1.15 -4.48
C ASN A 41 -0.42 0.14 -5.25
N ILE A 42 -0.66 -0.05 -6.56
CA ILE A 42 -0.13 -1.19 -7.33
C ILE A 42 1.41 -1.30 -7.27
N ALA A 43 2.14 -0.18 -7.32
CA ALA A 43 3.60 -0.16 -7.28
C ALA A 43 4.20 -0.53 -5.91
N GLY A 44 3.39 -0.66 -4.86
CA GLY A 44 3.79 -1.09 -3.51
C GLY A 44 3.79 -2.61 -3.29
N SER A 45 3.39 -3.39 -4.30
CA SER A 45 3.11 -4.82 -4.15
C SER A 45 4.32 -5.76 -4.19
N LEU A 46 5.54 -5.27 -4.44
CA LEU A 46 6.68 -6.16 -4.74
C LEU A 46 7.54 -6.50 -3.53
N THR A 47 7.44 -5.77 -2.42
CA THR A 47 8.20 -6.12 -1.20
C THR A 47 7.40 -5.81 0.07
N PRO A 48 7.76 -6.41 1.21
CA PRO A 48 7.20 -6.06 2.51
C PRO A 48 7.35 -4.60 2.90
N LEU A 49 8.31 -3.88 2.32
CA LEU A 49 8.48 -2.45 2.58
C LEU A 49 7.50 -1.58 1.80
N GLY A 50 6.88 -2.15 0.76
CA GLY A 50 6.09 -1.40 -0.19
C GLY A 50 4.73 -0.98 0.33
N ASP A 51 4.04 -1.85 1.06
CA ASP A 51 2.69 -1.59 1.54
C ASP A 51 2.42 -2.37 2.84
N PRO A 52 1.62 -1.83 3.80
CA PRO A 52 1.38 -2.46 5.09
C PRO A 52 0.92 -3.94 5.06
N PRO A 53 0.04 -4.39 4.13
CA PRO A 53 -0.33 -5.80 3.96
C PRO A 53 0.88 -6.74 3.87
N LEU A 54 1.86 -6.39 3.03
CA LEU A 54 2.99 -7.25 2.74
C LEU A 54 3.99 -7.24 3.90
N PHE A 55 4.09 -6.11 4.60
CA PHE A 55 4.84 -6.05 5.85
C PHE A 55 4.26 -7.01 6.89
N LEU A 56 2.92 -7.03 7.05
CA LEU A 56 2.25 -7.95 7.97
C LEU A 56 2.43 -9.41 7.56
N GLY A 57 2.37 -9.71 6.27
CA GLY A 57 2.71 -11.04 5.74
C GLY A 57 4.12 -11.47 6.11
N PHE A 58 5.10 -10.57 5.96
CA PHE A 58 6.48 -10.81 6.36
C PHE A 58 6.63 -11.06 7.86
N LEU A 59 5.92 -10.30 8.71
CA LEU A 59 5.87 -10.56 10.16
C LEU A 59 5.26 -11.92 10.50
N LYS A 60 4.38 -12.45 9.65
CA LYS A 60 3.81 -13.80 9.76
C LYS A 60 4.71 -14.90 9.20
N GLY A 61 5.86 -14.54 8.61
CA GLY A 61 6.84 -15.48 8.09
C GLY A 61 6.87 -15.62 6.57
N VAL A 62 6.19 -14.77 5.81
CA VAL A 62 6.34 -14.72 4.35
C VAL A 62 7.74 -14.19 4.00
N ASP A 63 8.45 -14.85 3.09
CA ASP A 63 9.79 -14.47 2.69
C ASP A 63 9.82 -13.09 2.01
N PHE A 64 10.90 -12.34 2.23
CA PHE A 64 10.99 -10.94 1.81
C PHE A 64 10.81 -10.73 0.30
N PHE A 65 11.34 -11.62 -0.53
CA PHE A 65 11.25 -11.52 -1.99
C PHE A 65 10.14 -12.39 -2.60
N TRP A 66 9.31 -13.04 -1.78
CA TRP A 66 8.27 -13.93 -2.27
C TRP A 66 7.23 -13.18 -3.11
N THR A 67 6.78 -12.01 -2.64
CA THR A 67 5.80 -11.20 -3.40
C THR A 67 6.41 -10.65 -4.68
N ALA A 68 7.68 -10.26 -4.68
CA ALA A 68 8.39 -9.88 -5.90
C ALA A 68 8.39 -11.01 -6.93
N SER A 69 8.71 -12.25 -6.53
CA SER A 69 8.79 -13.36 -7.50
C SER A 69 7.42 -13.79 -8.05
N HIS A 70 6.34 -13.64 -7.27
CA HIS A 70 5.01 -14.11 -7.66
C HIS A 70 4.13 -13.01 -8.28
N LEU A 71 4.26 -11.75 -7.86
CA LEU A 71 3.41 -10.65 -8.33
C LEU A 71 4.06 -9.78 -9.41
N TRP A 72 5.36 -9.95 -9.69
CA TRP A 72 6.06 -9.11 -10.67
C TRP A 72 5.37 -9.02 -12.05
N PRO A 73 4.96 -10.13 -12.70
CA PRO A 73 4.33 -10.07 -14.01
C PRO A 73 3.01 -9.30 -13.98
N GLU A 74 2.20 -9.57 -12.95
CA GLU A 74 0.89 -8.94 -12.75
C GLU A 74 1.03 -7.43 -12.49
N THR A 75 1.88 -7.06 -11.53
CA THR A 75 2.13 -5.67 -11.15
C THR A 75 2.67 -4.85 -12.33
N VAL A 76 3.66 -5.38 -13.06
CA VAL A 76 4.23 -4.69 -14.23
C VAL A 76 3.19 -4.59 -15.35
N GLY A 77 2.43 -5.66 -15.61
CA GLY A 77 1.36 -5.65 -16.60
C GLY A 77 0.32 -4.57 -16.33
N LEU A 78 -0.18 -4.50 -15.10
CA LEU A 78 -1.13 -3.46 -14.68
C LEU A 78 -0.54 -2.05 -14.78
N ILE A 79 0.71 -1.84 -14.33
CA ILE A 79 1.37 -0.54 -14.45
C ILE A 79 1.51 -0.11 -15.91
N VAL A 80 1.91 -1.02 -16.81
CA VAL A 80 2.03 -0.72 -18.24
C VAL A 80 0.68 -0.34 -18.84
N LEU A 81 -0.38 -1.10 -18.55
CA LEU A 81 -1.73 -0.81 -19.03
C LEU A 81 -2.26 0.52 -18.49
N LEU A 82 -2.02 0.82 -17.21
CA LEU A 82 -2.40 2.09 -16.59
C LEU A 82 -1.62 3.26 -17.17
N LEU A 83 -0.32 3.13 -17.40
CA LEU A 83 0.50 4.17 -18.03
C LEU A 83 0.08 4.40 -19.48
N ALA A 84 -0.28 3.35 -20.22
CA ALA A 84 -0.81 3.48 -21.57
C ALA A 84 -2.17 4.21 -21.58
N GLY A 85 -3.09 3.81 -20.70
CA GLY A 85 -4.38 4.47 -20.51
C GLY A 85 -4.23 5.94 -20.08
N PHE A 86 -3.33 6.21 -19.14
CA PHE A 86 -2.95 7.55 -18.72
C PHE A 86 -2.44 8.36 -19.91
N TYR A 87 -1.50 7.84 -20.69
CA TYR A 87 -0.93 8.55 -21.83
C TYR A 87 -1.98 8.92 -22.87
N VAL A 88 -2.90 8.00 -23.19
CA VAL A 88 -3.99 8.25 -24.15
C VAL A 88 -4.91 9.35 -23.65
N LEU A 89 -5.37 9.25 -22.41
CA LEU A 89 -6.27 10.24 -21.80
C LEU A 89 -5.59 11.60 -21.64
N ASP A 90 -4.37 11.62 -21.13
CA ASP A 90 -3.60 12.83 -20.90
C ASP A 90 -3.33 13.57 -22.21
N ARG A 91 -2.92 12.84 -23.27
CA ARG A 91 -2.72 13.40 -24.60
C ARG A 91 -4.02 13.95 -25.19
N TRP A 92 -5.14 13.27 -24.97
CA TRP A 92 -6.45 13.75 -25.43
C TRP A 92 -6.84 15.04 -24.70
N LEU A 93 -6.77 15.07 -23.37
CA LEU A 93 -7.08 16.28 -22.57
C LEU A 93 -6.14 17.45 -22.91
N TYR A 94 -4.84 17.17 -23.09
CA TYR A 94 -3.85 18.17 -23.45
C TYR A 94 -4.15 18.86 -24.78
N ARG A 95 -4.61 18.10 -25.78
CA ARG A 95 -4.97 18.65 -27.10
C ARG A 95 -6.19 19.56 -27.07
N HIS A 96 -7.10 19.34 -26.12
CA HIS A 96 -8.31 20.14 -25.93
C HIS A 96 -8.08 21.31 -24.96
N ASP A 97 -6.87 21.46 -24.42
CA ASP A 97 -6.51 22.53 -23.50
C ASP A 97 -6.03 23.77 -24.27
N HIS A 98 -6.99 24.53 -24.79
CA HIS A 98 -6.72 25.70 -25.64
C HIS A 98 -6.23 26.96 -24.88
N ALA A 99 -6.29 26.95 -23.55
CA ALA A 99 -5.87 28.08 -22.72
C ALA A 99 -5.00 27.58 -21.57
N ARG A 100 -3.68 27.77 -21.69
CA ARG A 100 -2.76 27.56 -20.57
C ARG A 100 -2.99 28.64 -19.52
N ARG A 101 -3.02 28.24 -18.25
CA ARG A 101 -2.98 29.23 -17.16
C ARG A 101 -1.57 29.81 -17.10
N PRO A 102 -1.41 31.10 -16.79
CA PRO A 102 -0.10 31.64 -16.44
C PRO A 102 0.48 30.77 -15.32
N ASP A 103 1.70 30.27 -15.50
CA ASP A 103 2.39 29.49 -14.49
C ASP A 103 2.48 30.31 -13.19
N PRO A 104 1.79 29.89 -12.11
CA PRO A 104 1.81 30.61 -10.85
C PRO A 104 3.13 30.39 -10.09
N THR A 105 3.95 29.43 -10.50
CA THR A 105 5.12 28.96 -9.77
C THR A 105 6.39 29.19 -10.60
N PRO A 106 7.14 30.29 -10.39
CA PRO A 106 8.35 30.57 -11.17
C PRO A 106 9.29 29.35 -11.25
N ASP A 107 9.80 29.07 -12.44
CA ASP A 107 10.78 27.99 -12.66
C ASP A 107 11.97 28.15 -11.69
N THR A 108 12.06 27.26 -10.70
CA THR A 108 13.28 27.18 -9.88
C THR A 108 14.36 26.50 -10.70
N ARG A 109 15.51 27.18 -10.87
CA ARG A 109 16.71 26.61 -11.49
C ARG A 109 17.29 25.51 -10.59
N GLY A 110 16.86 24.27 -10.81
CA GLY A 110 17.47 23.07 -10.24
C GLY A 110 16.59 22.31 -9.24
N ILE A 111 16.70 20.99 -9.28
CA ILE A 111 16.17 20.09 -8.25
C ILE A 111 17.28 19.94 -7.22
N ALA A 112 17.07 20.47 -6.01
CA ALA A 112 17.96 20.25 -4.87
C ALA A 112 17.33 19.24 -3.91
N ILE A 113 18.15 18.31 -3.41
CA ILE A 113 17.74 17.35 -2.38
C ILE A 113 18.21 17.90 -1.03
N ASP A 114 17.29 18.49 -0.28
CA ASP A 114 17.52 18.82 1.12
C ASP A 114 17.36 17.58 2.00
N GLY A 115 18.29 17.39 2.94
CA GLY A 115 18.25 16.25 3.86
C GLY A 115 18.75 14.93 3.28
N ALA A 116 19.65 14.95 2.28
CA ALA A 116 20.23 13.74 1.68
C ALA A 116 20.84 12.75 2.69
N ARG A 117 21.22 13.20 3.89
CA ARG A 117 21.66 12.35 5.01
C ARG A 117 20.60 11.30 5.41
N ASN A 118 19.32 11.59 5.21
CA ASN A 118 18.21 10.67 5.50
C ASN A 118 18.18 9.46 4.55
N PHE A 119 18.89 9.48 3.41
CA PHE A 119 19.05 8.26 2.60
C PHE A 119 19.82 7.17 3.34
N VAL A 120 20.80 7.54 4.18
CA VAL A 120 21.53 6.59 5.02
C VAL A 120 20.60 6.00 6.08
N LEU A 121 19.75 6.83 6.68
CA LEU A 121 18.74 6.38 7.64
C LEU A 121 17.69 5.47 7.00
N LEU A 122 17.26 5.79 5.78
CA LEU A 122 16.36 4.93 5.01
C LEU A 122 17.01 3.57 4.72
N ALA A 123 18.27 3.55 4.30
CA ALA A 123 19.03 2.32 4.11
C ALA A 123 19.15 1.52 5.42
N ALA A 124 19.32 2.19 6.56
CA ALA A 124 19.33 1.54 7.88
C ALA A 124 17.96 0.90 8.22
N ILE A 125 16.84 1.57 7.91
CA ILE A 125 15.49 0.99 8.08
C ILE A 125 15.34 -0.27 7.23
N VAL A 126 15.71 -0.20 5.95
CA VAL A 126 15.69 -1.37 5.04
C VAL A 126 16.56 -2.50 5.60
N GLY A 127 17.77 -2.18 6.07
CA GLY A 127 18.69 -3.15 6.67
C GLY A 127 18.13 -3.80 7.93
N LEU A 128 17.50 -3.04 8.82
CA LEU A 128 16.87 -3.57 10.04
C LEU A 128 15.70 -4.50 9.72
N VAL A 129 14.88 -4.17 8.72
CA VAL A 129 13.78 -5.04 8.28
C VAL A 129 14.33 -6.33 7.70
N LEU A 130 15.30 -6.27 6.79
CA LEU A 130 15.94 -7.44 6.20
C LEU A 130 16.61 -8.31 7.27
N LEU A 131 17.35 -7.70 8.20
CA LEU A 131 17.97 -8.39 9.32
C LEU A 131 16.94 -9.21 10.11
N SER A 132 15.77 -8.63 10.39
CA SER A 132 14.73 -9.30 11.17
C SER A 132 14.12 -10.55 10.52
N GLY A 133 14.15 -10.65 9.18
CA GLY A 133 13.65 -11.81 8.45
C GLY A 133 14.72 -12.82 8.07
N MET A 134 15.95 -12.36 7.82
CA MET A 134 17.07 -13.23 7.44
C MET A 134 17.71 -13.90 8.65
N TRP A 135 17.76 -13.22 9.79
CA TRP A 135 18.31 -13.78 11.01
C TRP A 135 17.20 -14.46 11.82
N LYS A 136 17.30 -15.79 11.93
CA LYS A 136 16.50 -16.57 12.87
C LYS A 136 17.29 -16.78 14.16
N SER A 137 16.66 -16.55 15.30
CA SER A 137 17.24 -16.73 16.62
C SER A 137 16.25 -17.49 17.49
N ASP A 138 16.74 -18.46 18.25
CA ASP A 138 15.94 -19.24 19.19
C ASP A 138 15.61 -18.46 20.48
N LEU A 139 16.22 -17.28 20.66
CA LEU A 139 15.95 -16.39 21.78
C LEU A 139 14.59 -15.69 21.60
N THR A 140 13.63 -16.13 22.40
CA THR A 140 12.30 -15.52 22.52
C THR A 140 12.08 -14.97 23.92
N PHE A 141 11.50 -13.77 24.01
CA PHE A 141 11.07 -13.16 25.26
C PHE A 141 9.56 -13.23 25.36
N GLU A 142 9.03 -13.52 26.54
CA GLU A 142 7.58 -13.49 26.79
C GLU A 142 7.21 -12.18 27.49
N LEU A 143 6.30 -11.42 26.89
CA LEU A 143 5.78 -10.18 27.45
C LEU A 143 4.25 -10.22 27.39
N TYR A 144 3.59 -10.25 28.55
CA TYR A 144 2.11 -10.31 28.66
C TYR A 144 1.46 -11.38 27.76
N GLY A 145 2.06 -12.58 27.67
CA GLY A 145 1.57 -13.69 26.85
C GLY A 145 1.88 -13.58 25.35
N THR A 146 2.69 -12.58 24.94
CA THR A 146 3.17 -12.44 23.56
C THR A 146 4.64 -12.85 23.48
N HIS A 147 4.98 -13.75 22.55
CA HIS A 147 6.36 -14.14 22.27
C HIS A 147 7.02 -13.14 21.30
N LEU A 148 8.08 -12.48 21.78
CA LEU A 148 8.88 -11.53 21.01
C LEU A 148 10.22 -12.18 20.66
N GLY A 149 10.47 -12.41 19.37
CA GLY A 149 11.77 -12.87 18.90
C GLY A 149 12.82 -11.78 18.98
N LEU A 150 14.06 -12.14 19.35
CA LEU A 150 15.20 -11.22 19.40
C LEU A 150 15.40 -10.38 18.11
N PRO A 151 15.30 -10.94 16.88
CA PRO A 151 15.48 -10.17 15.66
C PRO A 151 14.40 -9.07 15.48
N GLY A 152 13.16 -9.36 15.87
CA GLY A 152 12.06 -8.39 15.85
C GLY A 152 12.28 -7.27 16.85
N LEU A 153 12.70 -7.60 18.08
CA LEU A 153 13.01 -6.62 19.11
C LEU A 153 14.12 -5.66 18.69
N ILE A 154 15.21 -6.20 18.10
CA ILE A 154 16.33 -5.39 17.60
C ILE A 154 15.90 -4.47 16.45
N ARG A 155 15.06 -4.97 15.53
CA ARG A 155 14.49 -4.15 14.46
C ARG A 155 13.70 -2.99 15.04
N ASP A 156 12.78 -3.24 15.97
CA ASP A 156 11.87 -2.23 16.50
C ASP A 156 12.62 -1.17 17.32
N LEU A 157 13.55 -1.60 18.19
CA LEU A 157 14.45 -0.67 18.89
C LEU A 157 15.33 0.12 17.90
N GLY A 158 15.87 -0.55 16.89
CA GLY A 158 16.68 0.08 15.85
C GLY A 158 15.90 1.14 15.08
N MET A 159 14.64 0.87 14.72
CA MET A 159 13.76 1.83 14.06
C MET A 159 13.50 3.05 14.94
N ILE A 160 13.27 2.87 16.24
CA ILE A 160 13.13 3.98 17.19
C ILE A 160 14.41 4.83 17.22
N VAL A 161 15.59 4.20 17.29
CA VAL A 161 16.88 4.90 17.25
C VAL A 161 17.03 5.69 15.95
N VAL A 162 16.68 5.10 14.81
CA VAL A 162 16.72 5.79 13.51
C VAL A 162 15.78 7.00 13.49
N ILE A 163 14.56 6.88 14.02
CA ILE A 163 13.62 8.00 14.15
C ILE A 163 14.24 9.13 14.99
N LEU A 164 14.80 8.80 16.16
CA LEU A 164 15.43 9.79 17.05
C LEU A 164 16.61 10.49 16.36
N ILE A 165 17.46 9.74 15.67
CA ILE A 165 18.57 10.30 14.90
C ILE A 165 18.03 11.21 13.78
N SER A 166 17.00 10.77 13.05
CA SER A 166 16.37 11.55 11.97
C SER A 166 15.88 12.91 12.46
N LEU A 167 15.24 12.96 13.64
CA LEU A 167 14.74 14.20 14.23
C LEU A 167 15.87 15.18 14.58
N VAL A 168 17.06 14.66 14.94
CA VAL A 168 18.23 15.48 15.31
C VAL A 168 19.01 15.94 14.07
N ILE A 169 19.22 15.08 13.08
CA ILE A 169 20.12 15.37 11.95
C ILE A 169 19.43 16.08 10.78
N THR A 170 18.10 16.03 10.71
CA THR A 170 17.33 16.64 9.60
C THR A 170 17.24 18.15 9.78
N PRO A 171 17.64 18.95 8.78
CA PRO A 171 17.56 20.41 8.88
C PRO A 171 16.13 20.91 9.09
N SER A 172 15.96 21.94 9.92
CA SER A 172 14.65 22.57 10.17
C SER A 172 14.01 23.13 8.90
N SER A 173 14.80 23.55 7.90
CA SER A 173 14.30 23.95 6.58
C SER A 173 13.59 22.80 5.85
N ALA A 174 14.12 21.58 5.96
CA ALA A 174 13.49 20.39 5.39
C ALA A 174 12.21 20.02 6.14
N HIS A 175 12.17 20.16 7.47
CA HIS A 175 10.93 19.97 8.24
C HIS A 175 9.85 21.00 7.89
N ALA A 176 10.22 22.28 7.83
CA ALA A 176 9.32 23.38 7.48
C ALA A 176 8.80 23.25 6.03
N GLY A 177 9.69 22.97 5.08
CA GLY A 177 9.34 22.76 3.68
C GLY A 177 8.42 21.56 3.44
N ASN A 178 8.47 20.56 4.32
CA ASN A 178 7.56 19.41 4.30
C ASN A 178 6.31 19.58 5.17
N GLN A 179 6.17 20.70 5.90
CA GLN A 179 5.13 20.93 6.91
C GLN A 179 5.05 19.80 7.94
N PHE A 180 6.20 19.34 8.42
CA PHE A 180 6.27 18.23 9.35
C PHE A 180 5.48 18.51 10.63
N SER A 181 4.55 17.62 10.97
CA SER A 181 3.74 17.68 12.19
C SER A 181 3.41 16.28 12.70
N TRP A 182 3.19 16.16 14.02
CA TRP A 182 2.88 14.87 14.66
C TRP A 182 1.40 14.48 14.59
N GLY A 183 0.50 15.45 14.33
CA GLY A 183 -0.95 15.24 14.32
C GLY A 183 -1.38 14.07 13.42
N PRO A 184 -1.02 14.05 12.12
CA PRO A 184 -1.35 12.94 11.23
C PRO A 184 -0.84 11.58 11.75
N MET A 185 0.36 11.53 12.32
CA MET A 185 0.95 10.28 12.82
C MET A 185 0.21 9.77 14.08
N GLN A 186 -0.22 10.69 14.95
CA GLN A 186 -1.05 10.35 16.11
C GLN A 186 -2.42 9.81 15.70
N GLU A 187 -3.06 10.39 14.68
CA GLU A 187 -4.34 9.90 14.17
C GLU A 187 -4.20 8.50 13.56
N VAL A 188 -3.18 8.28 12.74
CA VAL A 188 -2.88 6.95 12.19
C VAL A 188 -2.61 5.94 13.32
N ALA A 189 -1.82 6.31 14.34
CA ALA A 189 -1.53 5.41 15.46
C ALA A 189 -2.79 5.01 16.26
N LYS A 190 -3.68 5.98 16.55
CA LYS A 190 -4.97 5.71 17.23
C LYS A 190 -5.87 4.80 16.39
N LEU A 191 -5.97 5.08 15.08
CA LEU A 191 -6.77 4.29 14.15
C LEU A 191 -6.26 2.85 14.08
N PHE A 192 -4.96 2.66 13.88
CA PHE A 192 -4.35 1.33 13.85
C PHE A 192 -4.52 0.61 15.18
N ALA A 193 -4.32 1.27 16.32
CA ALA A 193 -4.57 0.65 17.62
C ALA A 193 -6.01 0.15 17.76
N GLY A 194 -7.01 0.95 17.37
CA GLY A 194 -8.41 0.54 17.39
C GLY A 194 -8.72 -0.65 16.46
N ILE A 195 -8.24 -0.59 15.22
CA ILE A 195 -8.43 -1.67 14.23
C ILE A 195 -7.78 -2.97 14.71
N PHE A 196 -6.52 -2.93 15.14
CA PHE A 196 -5.79 -4.14 15.55
C PHE A 196 -6.30 -4.75 16.86
N ILE A 197 -6.84 -3.96 17.80
CA ILE A 197 -7.48 -4.50 19.00
C ILE A 197 -8.78 -5.24 18.63
N THR A 198 -9.57 -4.67 17.72
CA THR A 198 -10.90 -5.22 17.36
C THR A 198 -10.82 -6.40 16.39
N ILE A 199 -9.75 -6.50 15.60
CA ILE A 199 -9.59 -7.58 14.62
C ILE A 199 -9.20 -8.93 15.25
N ILE A 200 -8.56 -8.94 16.42
CA ILE A 200 -8.11 -10.17 17.10
C ILE A 200 -9.26 -11.17 17.34
N PRO A 201 -10.36 -10.81 18.02
CA PRO A 201 -11.46 -11.75 18.22
C PRO A 201 -12.10 -12.18 16.91
N MET A 202 -12.14 -11.29 15.92
CA MET A 202 -12.71 -11.57 14.61
C MET A 202 -11.86 -12.58 13.81
N ILE A 203 -10.53 -12.45 13.84
CA ILE A 203 -9.60 -13.45 13.26
C ILE A 203 -9.77 -14.81 13.94
N ALA A 204 -9.86 -14.85 15.27
CA ALA A 204 -10.06 -16.09 15.99
C ALA A 204 -11.37 -16.80 15.57
N MET A 205 -12.45 -16.04 15.36
CA MET A 205 -13.72 -16.57 14.85
C MET A 205 -13.64 -17.06 13.41
N LEU A 206 -12.84 -16.44 12.54
CA LEU A 206 -12.61 -16.89 11.16
C LEU A 206 -11.76 -18.16 11.09
N GLN A 207 -10.79 -18.31 11.99
CA GLN A 207 -9.93 -19.50 12.04
C GLN A 207 -10.67 -20.77 12.43
N VAL A 208 -11.89 -20.66 13.00
CA VAL A 208 -12.79 -21.81 13.20
C VAL A 208 -13.28 -22.38 11.86
N GLY A 209 -13.18 -21.61 10.76
CA GLY A 209 -13.54 -22.07 9.43
C GLY A 209 -15.05 -22.23 9.24
N MET A 210 -15.45 -23.32 8.57
CA MET A 210 -16.85 -23.58 8.23
C MET A 210 -17.76 -23.85 9.43
N ASP A 211 -17.18 -24.20 10.59
CA ASP A 211 -17.92 -24.42 11.84
C ASP A 211 -18.05 -23.13 12.69
N GLY A 212 -17.50 -22.02 12.20
CA GLY A 212 -17.47 -20.74 12.88
C GLY A 212 -18.65 -19.81 12.54
N PRO A 213 -18.80 -18.69 13.27
CA PRO A 213 -19.86 -17.70 13.01
C PRO A 213 -19.69 -16.96 11.67
N PHE A 214 -18.51 -17.03 11.04
CA PHE A 214 -18.21 -16.43 9.74
C PHE A 214 -18.16 -17.45 8.59
N SER A 215 -18.78 -18.62 8.75
CA SER A 215 -18.81 -19.69 7.73
C SER A 215 -19.29 -19.24 6.36
N ALA A 216 -20.19 -18.24 6.28
CA ALA A 216 -20.61 -17.65 5.02
C ALA A 216 -19.48 -16.94 4.26
N VAL A 217 -18.59 -16.25 4.99
CA VAL A 217 -17.42 -15.57 4.41
C VAL A 217 -16.38 -16.60 3.96
N VAL A 218 -16.12 -17.60 4.80
CA VAL A 218 -15.22 -18.71 4.48
C VAL A 218 -15.72 -19.50 3.27
N GLY A 219 -17.01 -19.82 3.24
CA GLY A 219 -17.67 -20.52 2.13
C GLY A 219 -17.65 -19.71 0.82
N ALA A 220 -17.70 -18.38 0.89
CA ALA A 220 -17.61 -17.54 -0.31
C ALA A 220 -16.23 -17.60 -0.99
N VAL A 221 -15.18 -17.95 -0.24
CA VAL A 221 -13.81 -18.07 -0.76
C VAL A 221 -13.32 -19.52 -0.90
N THR A 222 -14.20 -20.49 -0.63
CA THR A 222 -13.93 -21.92 -0.73
C THR A 222 -14.70 -22.50 -1.91
N ASP A 223 -14.08 -23.40 -2.68
CA ASP A 223 -14.72 -24.08 -3.80
C ASP A 223 -15.61 -25.25 -3.35
N ALA A 224 -16.29 -25.89 -4.31
CA ALA A 224 -17.18 -27.02 -4.03
C ALA A 224 -16.45 -28.26 -3.48
N ASN A 225 -15.13 -28.34 -3.61
CA ASN A 225 -14.30 -29.42 -3.09
C ASN A 225 -13.72 -29.11 -1.69
N GLY A 226 -14.04 -27.94 -1.12
CA GLY A 226 -13.51 -27.49 0.16
C GLY A 226 -12.11 -26.88 0.06
N GLN A 227 -11.62 -26.54 -1.13
CA GLN A 227 -10.32 -25.91 -1.36
C GLN A 227 -10.44 -24.39 -1.48
N ALA A 228 -9.41 -23.67 -1.06
CA ALA A 228 -9.34 -22.22 -1.22
C ALA A 228 -9.35 -21.85 -2.71
N ASN A 229 -10.26 -20.96 -3.12
CA ASN A 229 -10.37 -20.49 -4.51
C ASN A 229 -9.62 -19.15 -4.67
N PRO A 230 -8.46 -19.13 -5.37
CA PRO A 230 -7.65 -17.91 -5.51
C PRO A 230 -8.42 -16.72 -6.09
N MET A 231 -9.27 -16.93 -7.09
CA MET A 231 -10.04 -15.85 -7.69
C MET A 231 -11.07 -15.27 -6.72
N ALA A 232 -11.72 -16.12 -5.93
CA ALA A 232 -12.62 -15.67 -4.87
C ALA A 232 -11.88 -14.90 -3.78
N TYR A 233 -10.69 -15.37 -3.36
CA TYR A 233 -9.82 -14.65 -2.42
C TYR A 233 -9.37 -13.29 -2.95
N PHE A 234 -8.99 -13.19 -4.24
CA PHE A 234 -8.58 -11.93 -4.85
C PHE A 234 -9.70 -10.87 -4.78
N TRP A 235 -10.91 -11.24 -5.21
CA TRP A 235 -12.04 -10.32 -5.23
C TRP A 235 -12.57 -10.02 -3.83
N ALA A 236 -12.70 -11.02 -2.94
CA ALA A 236 -13.18 -10.80 -1.59
C ALA A 236 -12.23 -9.93 -0.78
N THR A 237 -10.92 -10.22 -0.85
CA THR A 237 -9.88 -9.42 -0.18
C THR A 237 -9.88 -8.01 -0.75
N GLY A 238 -9.90 -7.86 -2.07
CA GLY A 238 -9.78 -6.54 -2.68
C GLY A 238 -11.00 -5.65 -2.49
N LEU A 239 -12.22 -6.18 -2.62
CA LEU A 239 -13.44 -5.42 -2.35
C LEU A 239 -13.49 -4.94 -0.89
N LEU A 240 -13.12 -5.80 0.06
CA LEU A 240 -13.08 -5.42 1.47
C LEU A 240 -11.99 -4.37 1.74
N SER A 241 -10.82 -4.54 1.12
CA SER A 241 -9.68 -3.63 1.24
C SER A 241 -10.00 -2.23 0.70
N SER A 242 -10.89 -2.14 -0.29
CA SER A 242 -11.33 -0.84 -0.81
C SER A 242 -12.10 0.01 0.21
N ALA A 243 -12.57 -0.59 1.31
CA ALA A 243 -13.45 0.07 2.28
C ALA A 243 -12.92 0.08 3.73
N LEU A 244 -12.17 -0.93 4.17
CA LEU A 244 -11.84 -1.17 5.60
C LEU A 244 -10.36 -0.98 5.98
N ASP A 245 -9.52 -0.49 5.06
CA ASP A 245 -8.04 -0.52 5.13
C ASP A 245 -7.44 -1.85 4.65
N ASN A 246 -6.29 -1.77 3.98
CA ASN A 246 -5.63 -2.89 3.32
C ASN A 246 -4.93 -3.84 4.31
N ALA A 247 -4.29 -3.32 5.36
CA ALA A 247 -3.54 -4.09 6.34
C ALA A 247 -4.41 -5.08 7.14
N PRO A 248 -5.52 -4.65 7.79
CA PRO A 248 -6.40 -5.56 8.50
C PRO A 248 -7.08 -6.55 7.54
N THR A 249 -7.45 -6.10 6.35
CA THR A 249 -8.08 -6.96 5.33
C THR A 249 -7.15 -8.09 4.91
N TYR A 250 -5.87 -7.81 4.69
CA TYR A 250 -4.87 -8.83 4.41
C TYR A 250 -4.80 -9.88 5.51
N LEU A 251 -4.71 -9.46 6.78
CA LEU A 251 -4.64 -10.41 7.91
C LEU A 251 -5.90 -11.26 8.03
N VAL A 252 -7.07 -10.68 7.78
CA VAL A 252 -8.35 -11.41 7.77
C VAL A 252 -8.30 -12.57 6.79
N PHE A 253 -7.96 -12.31 5.53
CA PHE A 253 -7.96 -13.36 4.51
C PHE A 253 -6.75 -14.29 4.60
N PHE A 254 -5.59 -13.80 5.06
CA PHE A 254 -4.43 -14.63 5.36
C PHE A 254 -4.76 -15.69 6.42
N ASN A 255 -5.46 -15.31 7.50
CA ASN A 255 -5.88 -16.25 8.53
C ASN A 255 -7.07 -17.11 8.09
N THR A 256 -7.97 -16.58 7.25
CA THR A 256 -9.04 -17.37 6.62
C THR A 256 -8.48 -18.49 5.74
N ALA A 257 -7.35 -18.25 5.07
CA ALA A 257 -6.63 -19.25 4.27
C ALA A 257 -5.74 -20.20 5.09
N GLY A 258 -5.87 -20.19 6.42
CA GLY A 258 -5.18 -21.10 7.34
C GLY A 258 -4.07 -20.46 8.17
N GLY A 259 -3.62 -19.24 7.84
CA GLY A 259 -2.70 -18.47 8.68
C GLY A 259 -1.26 -18.99 8.80
N ASP A 260 -0.91 -20.06 8.07
CA ASP A 260 0.45 -20.60 8.02
C ASP A 260 1.20 -20.09 6.78
N ALA A 261 2.21 -19.24 7.00
CA ALA A 261 3.01 -18.67 5.93
C ALA A 261 3.74 -19.72 5.08
N ASN A 262 4.18 -20.85 5.65
CA ASN A 262 4.90 -21.87 4.89
C ASN A 262 3.98 -22.59 3.91
N VAL A 263 2.75 -22.90 4.36
CA VAL A 263 1.72 -23.51 3.50
C VAL A 263 1.30 -22.51 2.41
N LEU A 264 1.07 -21.26 2.80
CA LEU A 264 0.66 -20.18 1.90
C LEU A 264 1.73 -19.79 0.87
N MET A 265 3.02 -19.91 1.20
CA MET A 265 4.11 -19.72 0.23
C MET A 265 4.37 -20.94 -0.65
N GLY A 266 3.98 -22.14 -0.19
CA GLY A 266 4.19 -23.41 -0.87
C GLY A 266 2.95 -23.87 -1.63
N SER A 267 2.22 -24.82 -1.07
CA SER A 267 1.09 -25.48 -1.73
C SER A 267 -0.09 -24.53 -2.01
N GLN A 268 -0.22 -23.44 -1.27
CA GLN A 268 -1.26 -22.43 -1.47
C GLN A 268 -0.73 -21.09 -2.02
N ALA A 269 0.41 -21.11 -2.73
CA ALA A 269 1.01 -19.93 -3.35
C ALA A 269 0.03 -19.05 -4.17
N PRO A 270 -0.89 -19.61 -4.99
CA PRO A 270 -1.87 -18.80 -5.71
C PRO A 270 -2.84 -18.04 -4.80
N VAL A 271 -3.21 -18.64 -3.66
CA VAL A 271 -4.10 -18.02 -2.67
C VAL A 271 -3.40 -16.86 -1.98
N LEU A 272 -2.15 -17.05 -1.57
CA LEU A 272 -1.35 -15.96 -0.97
C LEU A 272 -1.15 -14.82 -1.96
N ALA A 273 -0.83 -15.13 -3.23
CA ALA A 273 -0.69 -14.13 -4.28
C ALA A 273 -2.00 -13.34 -4.48
N ALA A 274 -3.14 -14.03 -4.53
CA ALA A 274 -4.46 -13.43 -4.63
C ALA A 274 -4.79 -12.50 -3.43
N ILE A 275 -4.48 -12.92 -2.20
CA ILE A 275 -4.69 -12.09 -0.99
C ILE A 275 -3.77 -10.86 -1.03
N SER A 276 -2.49 -11.04 -1.34
CA SER A 276 -1.52 -9.94 -1.45
C SER A 276 -1.92 -8.94 -2.55
N ALA A 277 -2.25 -9.42 -3.73
CA ALA A 277 -2.67 -8.61 -4.87
C ALA A 277 -4.00 -7.90 -4.58
N GLY A 278 -5.02 -8.61 -4.08
CA GLY A 278 -6.31 -8.05 -3.73
C GLY A 278 -6.20 -6.92 -2.71
N ALA A 279 -5.49 -7.16 -1.60
CA ALA A 279 -5.30 -6.16 -0.54
C ALA A 279 -4.54 -4.91 -1.02
N VAL A 280 -3.49 -5.07 -1.83
CA VAL A 280 -2.67 -3.93 -2.26
C VAL A 280 -3.29 -3.19 -3.45
N PHE A 281 -3.82 -3.90 -4.45
CA PHE A 281 -4.28 -3.28 -5.70
C PHE A 281 -5.63 -2.59 -5.54
N MET A 282 -6.59 -3.23 -4.89
CA MET A 282 -7.97 -2.73 -4.84
C MET A 282 -8.19 -1.67 -3.76
N GLY A 283 -7.19 -1.42 -2.90
CA GLY A 283 -7.14 -0.22 -2.05
C GLY A 283 -7.28 1.08 -2.87
N ALA A 284 -6.92 1.06 -4.16
CA ALA A 284 -7.10 2.17 -5.09
C ALA A 284 -8.55 2.47 -5.48
N LEU A 285 -9.52 1.58 -5.21
CA LEU A 285 -10.90 1.77 -5.65
C LEU A 285 -11.61 2.93 -4.93
N THR A 286 -11.16 3.32 -3.74
CA THR A 286 -11.71 4.49 -3.02
C THR A 286 -10.60 5.37 -2.41
N TYR A 287 -10.94 6.59 -2.01
CA TYR A 287 -10.01 7.46 -1.27
C TYR A 287 -9.67 6.95 0.13
N ILE A 288 -10.50 6.08 0.71
CA ILE A 288 -10.32 5.55 2.07
C ILE A 288 -9.73 4.14 2.09
N GLY A 289 -9.58 3.49 0.93
CA GLY A 289 -9.04 2.13 0.85
C GLY A 289 -7.56 2.03 1.24
N ASN A 290 -6.81 3.13 1.12
CA ASN A 290 -5.43 3.22 1.60
C ASN A 290 -5.09 4.65 2.07
N ALA A 291 -4.33 4.78 3.16
CA ALA A 291 -3.91 6.08 3.72
C ALA A 291 -3.28 7.06 2.71
N PRO A 292 -2.31 6.68 1.84
CA PRO A 292 -1.74 7.57 0.84
C PRO A 292 -2.77 8.14 -0.15
N ASN A 293 -3.88 7.44 -0.44
CA ASN A 293 -4.92 7.95 -1.34
C ASN A 293 -5.55 9.23 -0.77
N LEU A 294 -5.92 9.19 0.51
CA LEU A 294 -6.49 10.33 1.23
C LEU A 294 -5.49 11.48 1.35
N MET A 295 -4.23 11.18 1.70
CA MET A 295 -3.18 12.19 1.84
C MET A 295 -2.90 12.91 0.52
N VAL A 296 -2.75 12.17 -0.58
CA VAL A 296 -2.53 12.74 -1.92
C VAL A 296 -3.71 13.59 -2.36
N THR A 297 -4.93 13.13 -2.11
CA THR A 297 -6.15 13.88 -2.44
C THR A 297 -6.24 15.19 -1.67
N ALA A 298 -5.93 15.17 -0.37
CA ALA A 298 -5.91 16.37 0.46
C ALA A 298 -4.85 17.39 -0.03
N ILE A 299 -3.63 16.94 -0.33
CA ILE A 299 -2.56 17.79 -0.86
C ILE A 299 -2.94 18.39 -2.23
N ALA A 300 -3.56 17.60 -3.10
CA ALA A 300 -4.01 18.07 -4.40
C ALA A 300 -5.09 19.15 -4.27
N ILE A 301 -6.07 18.97 -3.39
CA ILE A 301 -7.12 19.96 -3.10
C ILE A 301 -6.52 21.24 -2.52
N GLU A 302 -5.60 21.14 -1.56
CA GLU A 302 -4.90 22.29 -0.96
C GLU A 302 -4.13 23.10 -2.02
N ARG A 303 -3.59 22.42 -3.04
CA ARG A 303 -2.93 23.06 -4.19
C ARG A 303 -3.88 23.50 -5.31
N GLY A 304 -5.18 23.49 -5.07
CA GLY A 304 -6.18 24.01 -6.01
C GLY A 304 -6.56 23.07 -7.15
N VAL A 305 -6.15 21.79 -7.11
CA VAL A 305 -6.65 20.77 -8.03
C VAL A 305 -8.09 20.45 -7.69
N ARG A 306 -8.97 20.54 -8.67
CA ARG A 306 -10.39 20.17 -8.54
C ARG A 306 -10.53 18.65 -8.58
N MET A 307 -10.23 18.00 -7.45
CA MET A 307 -10.38 16.55 -7.32
C MET A 307 -11.84 16.12 -7.44
N PRO A 308 -12.14 14.95 -8.04
CA PRO A 308 -13.48 14.37 -8.02
C PRO A 308 -13.96 14.18 -6.57
N SER A 309 -15.28 14.30 -6.37
CA SER A 309 -15.92 13.89 -5.11
C SER A 309 -15.69 12.40 -4.84
N PHE A 310 -15.99 11.91 -3.64
CA PHE A 310 -15.81 10.50 -3.28
C PHE A 310 -16.41 9.54 -4.33
N PHE A 311 -17.70 9.71 -4.65
CA PHE A 311 -18.37 8.88 -5.68
C PHE A 311 -17.88 9.20 -7.10
N GLY A 312 -17.49 10.45 -7.37
CA GLY A 312 -16.87 10.81 -8.64
C GLY A 312 -15.57 10.04 -8.86
N TYR A 313 -14.72 9.94 -7.84
CA TYR A 313 -13.50 9.13 -7.88
C TYR A 313 -13.82 7.65 -8.07
N MET A 314 -14.83 7.13 -7.37
CA MET A 314 -15.25 5.74 -7.55
C MET A 314 -15.69 5.42 -8.98
N LEU A 315 -16.35 6.35 -9.68
CA LEU A 315 -16.68 6.15 -11.10
C LEU A 315 -15.42 6.02 -11.97
N TRP A 316 -14.40 6.84 -11.69
CA TRP A 316 -13.11 6.75 -12.37
C TRP A 316 -12.38 5.44 -12.05
N SER A 317 -12.22 5.14 -10.76
CA SER A 317 -11.49 3.96 -10.28
C SER A 317 -12.19 2.68 -10.69
N CYS A 318 -13.49 2.53 -10.46
CA CYS A 318 -14.23 1.34 -10.85
C CYS A 318 -14.27 1.16 -12.38
N GLY A 319 -14.47 2.25 -13.14
CA GLY A 319 -14.52 2.19 -14.60
C GLY A 319 -13.19 1.81 -15.26
N ILE A 320 -12.06 2.11 -14.62
CA ILE A 320 -10.72 1.79 -15.15
C ILE A 320 -10.16 0.52 -14.53
N LEU A 321 -10.19 0.41 -13.19
CA LEU A 321 -9.50 -0.64 -12.46
C LEU A 321 -10.26 -1.96 -12.43
N LEU A 322 -11.59 -1.99 -12.30
CA LEU A 322 -12.32 -3.27 -12.24
C LEU A 322 -12.17 -4.09 -13.54
N PRO A 323 -12.25 -3.50 -14.75
CA PRO A 323 -11.96 -4.25 -15.98
C PRO A 323 -10.52 -4.76 -16.03
N LEU A 324 -9.55 -3.94 -15.58
CA LEU A 324 -8.15 -4.35 -15.51
C LEU A 324 -7.93 -5.48 -14.50
N PHE A 325 -8.58 -5.44 -13.34
CA PHE A 325 -8.50 -6.50 -12.33
C PHE A 325 -9.24 -7.77 -12.76
N ALA A 326 -10.33 -7.67 -13.52
CA ALA A 326 -10.98 -8.82 -14.14
C ALA A 326 -10.05 -9.48 -15.17
N LEU A 327 -9.40 -8.70 -16.03
CA LEU A 327 -8.40 -9.21 -16.95
C LEU A 327 -7.21 -9.83 -16.20
N SER A 328 -6.70 -9.13 -15.18
CA SER A 328 -5.58 -9.57 -14.36
C SER A 328 -5.87 -10.90 -13.66
N SER A 329 -7.02 -11.00 -12.99
CA SER A 329 -7.45 -12.22 -12.33
C SER A 329 -7.64 -13.37 -13.32
N TRP A 330 -8.13 -13.11 -14.53
CA TRP A 330 -8.23 -14.15 -15.55
C TRP A 330 -6.86 -14.62 -16.09
N VAL A 331 -5.87 -13.71 -16.21
CA VAL A 331 -4.55 -14.04 -16.77
C VAL A 331 -3.59 -14.64 -15.73
N PHE A 332 -3.65 -14.18 -14.49
CA PHE A 332 -2.64 -14.48 -13.46
C PHE A 332 -3.16 -15.28 -12.27
N VAL A 333 -4.49 -15.27 -12.01
CA VAL A 333 -5.10 -15.91 -10.82
C VAL A 333 -5.95 -17.13 -11.19
N GLY A 334 -6.60 -17.10 -12.35
CA GLY A 334 -7.50 -18.14 -12.87
C GLY A 334 -6.82 -19.29 -13.59
#